data_AF-Q2G8P6-F1
#
_entry.id   AF-Q2G8P6-F1
#
_cell.length_a   1.000
_cell.length_b   1.000
_cell.length_c   1.000
_cell.angle_alpha   90.00
_cell.angle_beta   90.00
_cell.angle_gamma   90.00
#
_symmetry.space_group_name_H-M   'P 1'
#
loop_
_entity.id
_entity.type
_entity.pdbx_description
1 polymer ?
#
loop_
_entity_poly.entity_id
_entity_poly.type
_entity_poly.pdbx_seq_one_letter_code
_entity_poly.pdbx_strand_id
1 'polypeptide(L)'
;MNRSPAQPAQSAYGFAYGSARHPFRATLPLHVLRELPRHEPEVAAAIRRAEERLKSIEVRSDPVDLKRITARDLREFLLAYCACFFAVMMFIA
;
A
#
# COMPACT_ATOMS: atom_id res chain seq x y z
N MET A 1 -11.90 -9.66 20.37
CA MET A 1 -11.96 -8.35 21.04
C MET A 1 -10.54 -7.90 21.33
N ASN A 2 -10.03 -6.88 20.64
CA ASN A 2 -8.94 -6.05 21.14
C ASN A 2 -9.08 -4.68 20.47
N ARG A 3 -9.78 -3.79 21.18
CA ARG A 3 -10.05 -2.40 20.81
C ARG A 3 -9.35 -1.55 21.88
N SER A 4 -8.28 -0.86 21.51
CA SER A 4 -7.72 0.32 22.21
C SER A 4 -6.43 0.79 21.51
N PRO A 5 -6.07 2.08 21.59
CA PRO A 5 -6.92 3.23 21.29
C PRO A 5 -6.23 4.14 20.24
N ALA A 6 -7.01 5.03 19.63
CA ALA A 6 -6.47 6.21 18.99
C ALA A 6 -5.67 7.05 20.01
N GLN A 7 -4.47 7.50 19.67
CA GLN A 7 -3.83 8.72 20.20
C GLN A 7 -2.43 8.95 19.60
N PRO A 8 -1.93 10.19 19.58
CA PRO A 8 -2.60 11.44 19.23
C PRO A 8 -1.81 12.20 18.15
N ALA A 9 -2.42 13.28 17.68
CA ALA A 9 -1.73 14.33 16.97
C ALA A 9 -0.54 14.88 17.81
N GLN A 10 0.54 15.22 17.09
CA GLN A 10 1.44 16.35 17.36
C GLN A 10 2.45 16.23 18.52
N SER A 11 3.73 16.06 18.14
CA SER A 11 4.84 16.62 18.91
C SER A 11 5.05 18.07 18.47
N ALA A 12 4.82 18.99 19.41
CA ALA A 12 4.93 20.43 19.23
C ALA A 12 6.38 20.95 19.03
N TYR A 13 7.41 20.11 19.16
CA TYR A 13 8.82 20.50 18.93
C TYR A 13 9.67 19.32 18.43
N GLY A 14 9.26 18.64 17.37
CA GLY A 14 10.07 17.54 16.80
C GLY A 14 9.81 17.30 15.32
N PHE A 15 10.89 16.97 14.60
CA PHE A 15 10.84 16.46 13.24
C PHE A 15 10.29 15.02 13.27
N ALA A 16 9.20 14.78 12.55
CA ALA A 16 8.68 13.43 12.37
C ALA A 16 9.49 12.77 11.26
N TYR A 17 10.14 11.63 11.50
CA TYR A 17 10.86 10.89 10.46
C TYR A 17 9.94 9.84 9.86
N GLY A 18 9.94 9.69 8.52
CA GLY A 18 9.04 8.76 7.83
C GLY A 18 9.17 7.32 8.34
N SER A 19 8.12 6.79 8.97
CA SER A 19 8.10 5.49 9.62
C SER A 19 7.64 4.38 8.68
N ALA A 20 8.36 4.12 7.59
CA ALA A 20 8.23 2.82 6.94
C ALA A 20 8.80 1.78 7.93
N ARG A 21 7.96 0.86 8.44
CA ARG A 21 8.30 -0.15 9.47
C ARG A 21 9.27 -1.24 8.93
N HIS A 22 10.38 -0.84 8.32
CA HIS A 22 11.39 -1.76 7.82
C HIS A 22 12.52 -1.89 8.85
N PRO A 23 12.96 -3.11 9.22
CA PRO A 23 13.97 -3.32 10.27
C PRO A 23 15.28 -2.58 10.00
N PHE A 24 15.68 -2.47 8.73
CA PHE A 24 16.83 -1.67 8.29
C PHE A 24 16.76 -0.18 8.68
N ARG A 25 15.57 0.44 8.69
CA ARG A 25 15.46 1.87 9.05
C ARG A 25 15.64 2.11 10.55
N ALA A 26 15.47 1.07 11.38
CA ALA A 26 15.70 1.16 12.82
C ALA A 26 17.19 1.21 13.17
N THR A 27 18.06 0.71 12.29
CA THR A 27 19.52 0.72 12.50
C THR A 27 20.19 1.95 11.89
N LEU A 28 19.44 2.83 11.21
CA LEU A 28 20.01 4.00 10.54
C LEU A 28 20.19 5.17 11.52
N PRO A 29 21.33 5.89 11.43
CA PRO A 29 21.54 7.15 12.15
C PRO A 29 20.49 8.22 11.78
N LEU A 30 20.14 9.08 12.74
CA LEU A 30 19.10 10.12 12.58
C LEU A 30 19.33 11.06 11.39
N HIS A 31 20.58 11.43 11.09
CA HIS A 31 20.89 12.33 9.98
C HIS A 31 20.65 11.71 8.59
N VAL A 32 20.52 10.38 8.50
CA VAL A 32 20.18 9.65 7.27
C VAL A 32 18.65 9.49 7.14
N LEU A 33 17.94 9.58 8.26
CA LEU A 33 16.49 9.58 8.26
C LEU A 33 16.03 10.94 7.75
N ARG A 34 15.41 10.95 6.56
CA ARG A 34 14.80 12.17 6.04
C ARG A 34 13.62 12.56 6.92
N GLU A 35 13.65 13.80 7.39
CA GLU A 35 12.52 14.42 8.07
C GLU A 35 11.32 14.43 7.12
N LEU A 36 10.16 14.07 7.66
CA LEU A 36 8.90 14.09 6.95
C LEU A 36 8.51 15.56 6.73
N PRO A 37 8.13 15.95 5.51
CA PRO A 37 7.70 17.31 5.22
C PRO A 37 6.58 17.73 6.19
N ARG A 38 6.76 18.87 6.87
CA ARG A 38 5.65 19.51 7.58
C ARG A 38 4.70 20.07 6.54
N HIS A 39 3.50 19.50 6.45
CA HIS A 39 2.49 19.99 5.54
C HIS A 39 1.75 21.17 6.18
N GLU A 40 1.80 22.33 5.52
CA GLU A 40 0.90 23.45 5.80
C GLU A 40 -0.57 23.00 5.71
N PRO A 41 -1.49 23.66 6.44
CA PRO A 41 -2.88 23.20 6.55
C PRO A 41 -3.59 23.12 5.19
N GLU A 42 -3.23 24.01 4.26
CA GLU A 42 -3.75 24.01 2.88
C GLU A 42 -3.27 22.79 2.08
N VAL A 43 -1.99 22.42 2.21
CA VAL A 43 -1.39 21.26 1.53
C VAL A 43 -2.00 19.97 2.05
N ALA A 44 -2.22 19.86 3.37
CA ALA A 44 -2.89 18.71 3.96
C ALA A 44 -4.35 18.57 3.46
N ALA A 45 -5.06 19.69 3.30
CA ALA A 45 -6.41 19.67 2.72
C ALA A 45 -6.40 19.25 1.24
N ALA A 46 -5.42 19.71 0.46
CA ALA A 46 -5.24 19.30 -0.93
C ALA A 46 -4.92 17.79 -1.06
N ILE A 47 -4.06 17.26 -0.20
CA ILE A 47 -3.73 15.82 -0.16
C ILE A 47 -4.99 15.00 0.15
N ARG A 48 -5.79 15.36 1.16
CA ARG A 48 -7.04 14.64 1.47
C ARG A 48 -8.01 14.60 0.28
N ARG A 49 -8.21 15.74 -0.39
CA ARG A 49 -9.05 15.81 -1.62
C ARG A 49 -8.49 14.96 -2.77
N ALA A 50 -7.17 14.88 -2.87
CA ALA A 50 -6.51 14.04 -3.86
C ALA A 50 -6.65 12.56 -3.53
N GLU A 51 -6.52 12.17 -2.25
CA GLU A 51 -6.76 10.81 -1.77
C GLU A 51 -8.22 10.37 -1.96
N GLU A 52 -9.19 11.25 -1.71
CA GLU A 52 -10.61 11.00 -1.97
C GLU A 52 -10.87 10.75 -3.46
N ARG A 53 -10.29 11.58 -4.34
CA ARG A 53 -10.34 11.36 -5.80
C ARG A 53 -9.65 10.06 -6.18
N LEU A 54 -8.48 9.76 -5.61
CA LEU A 54 -7.76 8.53 -5.92
C LEU A 54 -8.50 7.29 -5.42
N LYS A 55 -9.26 7.34 -4.32
CA LYS A 55 -10.13 6.22 -3.91
C LYS A 55 -11.25 5.93 -4.89
N SER A 56 -11.77 6.97 -5.56
CA SER A 56 -12.82 6.82 -6.57
C SER A 56 -12.30 6.28 -7.90
N ILE A 57 -11.01 6.44 -8.16
CA ILE A 57 -10.34 5.89 -9.34
C ILE A 57 -9.69 4.60 -8.85
N GLU A 58 -10.27 3.43 -9.12
CA GLU A 58 -9.77 2.10 -8.72
C GLU A 58 -8.40 1.73 -9.39
N VAL A 59 -7.41 2.62 -9.35
CA VAL A 59 -6.07 2.41 -9.90
C VAL A 59 -5.33 1.31 -9.15
N ARG A 60 -5.67 1.12 -7.87
CA ARG A 60 -5.03 0.11 -7.02
C ARG A 60 -6.06 -0.95 -6.64
N SER A 61 -5.79 -2.18 -7.07
CA SER A 61 -6.51 -3.34 -6.57
C SER A 61 -6.45 -3.37 -5.05
N ASP A 62 -7.54 -3.78 -4.42
CA ASP A 62 -7.56 -4.06 -2.99
C ASP A 62 -6.43 -5.02 -2.60
N PRO A 63 -5.88 -4.91 -1.38
CA PRO A 63 -4.85 -5.81 -0.91
C PRO A 63 -5.33 -7.26 -1.01
N VAL A 64 -4.56 -8.09 -1.71
CA VAL A 64 -4.90 -9.50 -1.94
C VAL A 64 -4.81 -10.28 -0.62
N ASP A 65 -5.94 -10.67 -0.07
CA ASP A 65 -6.03 -11.54 1.10
C ASP A 65 -5.73 -12.99 0.71
N LEU A 66 -4.45 -13.39 0.76
CA LEU A 66 -3.98 -14.74 0.43
C LEU A 66 -4.67 -15.86 1.21
N LYS A 67 -5.21 -15.58 2.41
CA LYS A 67 -5.92 -16.56 3.24
C LYS A 67 -7.37 -16.80 2.81
N ARG A 68 -7.93 -15.98 1.92
CA ARG A 68 -9.33 -16.06 1.45
C ARG A 68 -9.46 -16.52 0.00
N ILE A 69 -8.42 -17.12 -0.58
CA ILE A 69 -8.47 -17.62 -1.96
C ILE A 69 -9.58 -18.68 -2.07
N THR A 70 -10.58 -18.41 -2.89
CA THR A 70 -11.72 -19.31 -3.10
C THR A 70 -11.43 -20.30 -4.24
N ALA A 71 -12.15 -21.43 -4.27
CA ALA A 71 -12.04 -22.39 -5.38
C ALA A 71 -12.48 -21.79 -6.72
N ARG A 72 -13.31 -20.73 -6.70
CA ARG A 72 -13.75 -20.00 -7.90
C ARG A 72 -12.61 -19.17 -8.49
N ASP A 73 -11.87 -18.43 -7.65
CA ASP A 73 -10.70 -17.65 -8.08
C ASP A 73 -9.61 -18.56 -8.64
N LEU A 74 -9.39 -19.73 -8.02
CA LEU A 74 -8.45 -20.72 -8.51
C LEU A 74 -8.83 -21.22 -9.91
N ARG A 75 -10.12 -21.54 -10.13
CA ARG A 75 -10.62 -21.99 -11.43
C ARG A 75 -10.43 -20.91 -12.50
N GLU A 76 -10.75 -19.67 -12.18
CA GLU A 76 -10.62 -18.55 -13.11
C GLU A 76 -9.14 -18.30 -13.48
N PHE A 77 -8.25 -18.35 -12.49
CA PHE A 77 -6.81 -18.30 -12.69
C PHE A 77 -6.28 -19.46 -13.55
N LEU A 78 -6.70 -20.70 -13.27
CA LEU A 78 -6.32 -21.90 -14.02
C LEU A 78 -6.75 -21.82 -15.49
N LEU A 79 -7.96 -21.33 -15.76
CA LEU A 79 -8.44 -21.16 -17.13
C LEU A 79 -7.60 -20.13 -17.89
N ALA A 80 -7.29 -18.99 -17.27
CA ALA A 80 -6.41 -17.98 -17.85
C ALA A 80 -4.99 -18.55 -18.12
N TYR A 81 -4.41 -19.27 -17.15
CA TYR A 81 -3.11 -19.91 -17.29
C TYR A 81 -3.09 -20.93 -18.44
N CYS A 82 -4.08 -21.81 -18.54
CA CYS A 82 -4.19 -22.79 -19.62
C CYS A 82 -4.30 -22.11 -20.98
N ALA A 83 -5.12 -21.06 -21.11
CA ALA A 83 -5.27 -20.33 -22.36
C ALA A 83 -3.94 -19.70 -22.81
N CYS A 84 -3.23 -19.05 -21.89
CA CYS A 84 -1.91 -18.47 -22.18
C CYS A 84 -0.87 -19.54 -22.54
N PHE A 85 -0.84 -20.64 -21.81
CA PHE A 85 0.09 -21.74 -22.09
C PHE A 85 -0.15 -22.34 -23.46
N PHE A 86 -1.41 -22.61 -23.83
CA PHE A 86 -1.74 -23.10 -25.16
C PHE A 86 -1.36 -22.11 -26.26
N ALA A 87 -1.59 -20.81 -26.06
CA ALA A 87 -1.18 -19.79 -27.01
C ALA A 87 0.34 -19.78 -27.23
N VAL A 88 1.13 -19.89 -26.15
CA VAL A 88 2.60 -19.98 -26.23
C VAL A 88 3.03 -21.27 -26.93
N MET A 89 2.43 -22.41 -26.60
CA MET A 89 2.74 -23.69 -27.25
C MET A 89 2.43 -23.66 -28.75
N MET A 90 1.29 -23.08 -29.14
CA MET A 90 0.90 -22.92 -30.55
C MET A 90 1.81 -21.94 -31.29
N PHE A 91 2.33 -20.92 -30.61
CA PHE A 91 3.23 -19.95 -31.24
C PHE A 91 4.65 -20.51 -31.47
N ILE A 92 5.11 -21.42 -30.61
CA ILE A 92 6.46 -21.98 -30.66
C ILE A 92 6.54 -23.29 -31.49
N ALA A 93 5.43 -24.04 -31.62
CA ALA A 93 5.34 -25.25 -32.43
C ALA A 93 5.16 -24.94 -33.93
#